data_AF-A0A146KBS4-F1
#
_entry.id   AF-A0A146KBS4-F1
#
_cell.length_a   1.000
_cell.length_b   1.000
_cell.length_c   1.000
_cell.angle_alpha   90.00
_cell.angle_beta   90.00
_cell.angle_gamma   90.00
#
_symmetry.space_group_name_H-M   'P 1'
#
loop_
_entity.id
_entity.type
_entity.pdbx_description
1 polymer ?
#
loop_
_entity_poly.entity_id
_entity_poly.type
_entity_poly.pdbx_seq_one_letter_code
_entity_poly.pdbx_strand_id
1 'polypeptide(L)'
;LQQAAASELAQLLNYFTFETYSNVHPRELIGNQLAKHPERCPNVSLAVARQNNLTNFIAFDILSEKTTQKRLSKYQKYLTVADMLLKMNNYDASYTVINALIQTVVDRLELQKNLQKDFQILDQKLKQLFKITGNWQQIRKEIAQLQSQQYCVPILAVCFKDVFNVEENNEKFEEGRINFLRGYLVWRAVHQYLRFQAAKMPVFKIATGLYEELCGYNEVKESILYEMSFAIKPKE
;
A
#
# COMPACT_ATOMS: atom_id res chain seq x y z
N LEU A 1 -2.57 18.94 0.40
CA LEU A 1 -2.81 17.56 -0.10
C LEU A 1 -4.02 17.48 -1.02
N GLN A 2 -5.21 17.91 -0.56
CA GLN A 2 -6.47 17.76 -1.30
C GLN A 2 -6.45 18.44 -2.69
N GLN A 3 -5.77 19.58 -2.80
CA GLN A 3 -5.66 20.40 -4.02
C GLN A 3 -4.46 20.05 -4.92
N ALA A 4 -3.51 19.23 -4.46
CA ALA A 4 -2.30 18.89 -5.23
C ALA A 4 -2.65 18.20 -6.56
N ALA A 5 -1.84 18.39 -7.60
CA ALA A 5 -2.01 17.65 -8.85
C ALA A 5 -1.78 16.14 -8.62
N ALA A 6 -2.36 15.30 -9.48
CA ALA A 6 -2.17 13.85 -9.39
C ALA A 6 -0.68 13.46 -9.51
N SER A 7 0.08 14.16 -10.36
CA SER A 7 1.53 13.95 -10.53
C SER A 7 2.34 14.28 -9.28
N GLU A 8 2.08 15.44 -8.66
CA GLU A 8 2.74 15.86 -7.44
C GLU A 8 2.45 14.91 -6.28
N LEU A 9 1.17 14.49 -6.16
CA LEU A 9 0.78 13.54 -5.13
C LEU A 9 1.42 12.16 -5.36
N ALA A 10 1.47 11.67 -6.59
CA ALA A 10 2.15 10.41 -6.90
C ALA A 10 3.64 10.45 -6.55
N GLN A 11 4.34 11.55 -6.87
CA GLN A 11 5.76 11.72 -6.53
C GLN A 11 5.98 11.79 -5.01
N LEU A 12 5.12 12.53 -4.30
CA LEU A 12 5.15 12.61 -2.84
C LEU A 12 4.94 11.24 -2.20
N LEU A 13 3.87 10.52 -2.59
CA LEU A 13 3.58 9.18 -2.06
C LEU A 13 4.68 8.19 -2.40
N ASN A 14 5.27 8.31 -3.59
CA ASN A 14 6.40 7.48 -3.98
C ASN A 14 7.58 7.63 -3.00
N TYR A 15 7.96 8.88 -2.71
CA TYR A 15 9.03 9.18 -1.76
C TYR A 15 8.67 8.75 -0.33
N PHE A 16 7.48 9.10 0.13
CA PHE A 16 7.01 8.81 1.49
C PHE A 16 7.03 7.31 1.80
N THR A 17 6.58 6.49 0.87
CA THR A 17 6.61 5.03 1.02
C THR A 17 8.03 4.48 0.90
N PHE A 18 8.84 4.98 -0.05
CA PHE A 18 10.23 4.52 -0.20
C PHE A 18 11.10 4.85 1.01
N GLU A 19 10.95 6.05 1.60
CA GLU A 19 11.66 6.45 2.81
C GLU A 19 11.47 5.41 3.92
N THR A 20 10.23 5.00 4.16
CA THR A 20 9.95 3.99 5.19
C THR A 20 10.49 2.61 4.80
N TYR A 21 10.26 2.20 3.55
CA TYR A 21 10.75 0.92 3.00
C TYR A 21 12.27 0.79 3.13
N SER A 22 13.02 1.83 2.76
CA SER A 22 14.49 1.82 2.76
C SER A 22 15.11 1.65 4.15
N ASN A 23 14.35 1.96 5.21
CA ASN A 23 14.81 1.83 6.60
C ASN A 23 14.42 0.48 7.24
N VAL A 24 13.53 -0.32 6.63
CA VAL A 24 13.10 -1.61 7.19
C VAL A 24 14.29 -2.57 7.33
N HIS A 25 14.49 -3.10 8.54
CA HIS A 25 15.52 -4.08 8.81
C HIS A 25 14.96 -5.51 8.76
N PRO A 26 15.71 -6.52 8.24
CA PRO A 26 15.26 -7.93 8.18
C PRO A 26 14.67 -8.49 9.47
N ARG A 27 15.25 -8.11 10.62
CA ARG A 27 14.82 -8.54 11.96
C ARG A 27 13.38 -8.14 12.31
N GLU A 28 12.87 -7.07 11.71
CA GLU A 28 11.51 -6.56 11.96
C GLU A 28 10.45 -7.41 11.24
N LEU A 29 10.85 -8.22 10.25
CA LEU A 29 9.95 -8.97 9.37
C LEU A 29 9.76 -10.44 9.77
N ILE A 30 10.54 -10.94 10.73
CA ILE A 30 10.58 -12.37 11.12
C ILE A 30 9.89 -12.61 12.47
N GLY A 31 9.46 -13.85 12.74
CA GLY A 31 9.04 -14.29 14.08
C GLY A 31 7.72 -13.68 14.59
N ASN A 32 6.93 -13.10 13.69
CA ASN A 32 5.74 -12.30 14.03
C ASN A 32 6.04 -11.16 15.02
N GLN A 33 7.21 -10.51 14.89
CA GLN A 33 7.66 -9.48 15.82
C GLN A 33 6.73 -8.26 15.84
N LEU A 34 6.14 -7.86 14.70
CA LEU A 34 5.21 -6.73 14.67
C LEU A 34 4.01 -6.95 15.63
N ALA A 35 3.46 -8.16 15.69
CA ALA A 35 2.32 -8.46 16.56
C ALA A 35 2.72 -8.65 18.03
N LYS A 36 3.92 -9.19 18.29
CA LYS A 36 4.37 -9.53 19.65
C LYS A 36 5.11 -8.39 20.35
N HIS A 37 5.89 -7.65 19.59
CA HIS A 37 6.86 -6.65 20.03
C HIS A 37 6.96 -5.51 19.00
N PRO A 38 5.87 -4.74 18.79
CA PRO A 38 5.87 -3.63 17.83
C PRO A 38 6.96 -2.59 18.12
N GLU A 39 7.36 -2.43 19.38
CA GLU A 39 8.47 -1.54 19.80
C GLU A 39 9.83 -1.96 19.21
N ARG A 40 9.98 -3.23 18.81
CA ARG A 40 11.18 -3.76 18.15
C ARG A 40 11.12 -3.68 16.62
N CYS A 41 10.00 -3.20 16.08
CA CYS A 41 9.73 -3.09 14.65
C CYS A 41 9.43 -1.64 14.24
N PRO A 42 10.22 -0.63 14.66
CA PRO A 42 9.86 0.77 14.50
C PRO A 42 9.61 1.20 13.04
N ASN A 43 10.38 0.68 12.08
CA ASN A 43 10.24 1.06 10.67
C ASN A 43 9.03 0.38 10.04
N VAL A 44 8.82 -0.89 10.37
CA VAL A 44 7.68 -1.67 9.91
C VAL A 44 6.37 -1.14 10.52
N SER A 45 6.35 -0.83 11.81
CA SER A 45 5.21 -0.19 12.49
C SER A 45 4.90 1.16 11.88
N LEU A 46 5.92 1.97 11.58
CA LEU A 46 5.74 3.23 10.89
C LEU A 46 5.16 3.04 9.48
N ALA A 47 5.63 2.05 8.72
CA ALA A 47 5.13 1.75 7.38
C ALA A 47 3.64 1.40 7.40
N VAL A 48 3.24 0.49 8.30
CA VAL A 48 1.85 0.07 8.46
C VAL A 48 0.96 1.24 8.91
N ALA A 49 1.41 2.03 9.89
CA ALA A 49 0.68 3.21 10.34
C ALA A 49 0.50 4.24 9.21
N ARG A 50 1.56 4.52 8.45
CA ARG A 50 1.54 5.41 7.29
C ARG A 50 0.57 4.91 6.21
N GLN A 51 0.57 3.62 5.90
CA GLN A 51 -0.35 3.01 4.93
C GLN A 51 -1.81 3.11 5.38
N ASN A 52 -2.10 2.83 6.64
CA ASN A 52 -3.46 2.92 7.19
C ASN A 52 -3.96 4.37 7.19
N ASN A 53 -3.13 5.31 7.65
CA ASN A 53 -3.44 6.73 7.66
C ASN A 53 -3.67 7.26 6.24
N LEU A 54 -2.85 6.86 5.28
CA LEU A 54 -3.02 7.24 3.88
C LEU A 54 -4.30 6.66 3.28
N THR A 55 -4.62 5.39 3.58
CA THR A 55 -5.86 4.74 3.13
C THR A 55 -7.08 5.52 3.64
N ASN A 56 -7.11 5.81 4.93
CA ASN A 56 -8.20 6.54 5.57
C ASN A 56 -8.28 8.00 5.11
N PHE A 57 -7.14 8.67 4.88
CA PHE A 57 -7.09 10.02 4.31
C PHE A 57 -7.73 10.07 2.92
N ILE A 58 -7.41 9.12 2.04
CA ILE A 58 -7.95 9.08 0.68
C ILE A 58 -9.47 8.90 0.72
N ALA A 59 -9.94 7.97 1.56
CA ALA A 59 -11.37 7.77 1.77
C ALA A 59 -12.02 9.05 2.33
N PHE A 60 -11.42 9.69 3.33
CA PHE A 60 -11.89 10.95 3.90
C PHE A 60 -11.98 12.06 2.85
N ASP A 61 -10.94 12.24 2.01
CA ASP A 61 -10.90 13.27 0.98
C ASP A 61 -12.01 13.08 -0.07
N ILE A 62 -12.32 11.83 -0.42
CA ILE A 62 -13.46 11.52 -1.30
C ILE A 62 -14.78 11.80 -0.57
N LEU A 63 -14.97 11.30 0.65
CA LEU A 63 -16.24 11.43 1.39
C LEU A 63 -16.57 12.88 1.76
N SER A 64 -15.55 13.72 1.98
CA SER A 64 -15.70 15.13 2.35
C SER A 64 -16.27 16.02 1.25
N GLU A 65 -16.21 15.59 -0.01
CA GLU A 65 -16.77 16.35 -1.11
C GLU A 65 -18.30 16.42 -1.02
N LYS A 66 -18.89 17.57 -1.37
CA LYS A 66 -20.33 17.80 -1.20
C LYS A 66 -21.18 17.09 -2.26
N THR A 67 -20.69 17.01 -3.51
CA THR A 67 -21.46 16.54 -4.65
C THR A 67 -20.86 15.26 -5.24
N THR A 68 -21.71 14.39 -5.80
CA THR A 68 -21.27 13.15 -6.46
C THR A 68 -20.26 13.41 -7.58
N GLN A 69 -20.42 14.51 -8.33
CA GLN A 69 -19.48 14.87 -9.39
C GLN A 69 -18.08 15.22 -8.85
N LYS A 70 -17.99 15.92 -7.72
CA LYS A 70 -16.70 16.20 -7.08
C LYS A 70 -16.06 14.93 -6.49
N ARG A 71 -16.87 14.06 -5.88
CA ARG A 71 -16.43 12.72 -5.43
C ARG A 71 -15.86 11.90 -6.57
N LEU A 72 -16.54 11.87 -7.71
CA LEU A 72 -16.09 11.19 -8.93
C LEU A 72 -14.76 11.76 -9.44
N SER A 73 -14.61 13.08 -9.44
CA SER A 73 -13.35 13.74 -9.83
C SER A 73 -12.19 13.36 -8.91
N LYS A 74 -12.42 13.29 -7.59
CA LYS A 74 -11.43 12.78 -6.62
C LYS A 74 -11.09 11.31 -6.87
N TYR A 75 -12.10 10.47 -7.11
CA TYR A 75 -11.90 9.06 -7.45
C TYR A 75 -11.00 8.90 -8.68
N GLN A 76 -11.28 9.66 -9.75
CA GLN A 76 -10.46 9.69 -10.97
C GLN A 76 -9.03 10.16 -10.70
N LYS A 77 -8.85 11.22 -9.90
CA LYS A 77 -7.53 11.69 -9.48
C LYS A 77 -6.74 10.57 -8.80
N TYR A 78 -7.34 9.84 -7.86
CA TYR A 78 -6.66 8.74 -7.16
C TYR A 78 -6.37 7.54 -8.07
N LEU A 79 -7.23 7.22 -9.04
CA LEU A 79 -6.90 6.24 -10.09
C LEU A 79 -5.65 6.67 -10.89
N THR A 80 -5.57 7.94 -11.28
CA THR A 80 -4.39 8.47 -11.97
C THR A 80 -3.15 8.38 -11.08
N VAL A 81 -3.25 8.71 -9.79
CA VAL A 81 -2.14 8.57 -8.83
C VAL A 81 -1.67 7.13 -8.74
N ALA A 82 -2.59 6.16 -8.60
CA ALA A 82 -2.26 4.74 -8.51
C ALA A 82 -1.55 4.23 -9.78
N ASP A 83 -2.01 4.63 -10.97
CA ASP A 83 -1.38 4.28 -12.25
C ASP A 83 0.03 4.89 -12.38
N MET A 84 0.22 6.13 -11.94
CA MET A 84 1.54 6.77 -11.93
C MET A 84 2.51 6.07 -10.97
N LEU A 85 2.05 5.71 -9.77
CA LEU A 85 2.83 4.94 -8.80
C LEU A 85 3.24 3.58 -9.35
N LEU A 86 2.32 2.90 -10.05
CA LEU A 86 2.60 1.63 -10.71
C LEU A 86 3.68 1.78 -11.79
N LYS A 87 3.61 2.83 -12.62
CA LYS A 87 4.64 3.13 -13.64
C LYS A 87 6.01 3.46 -13.03
N MET A 88 6.05 3.89 -11.77
CA MET A 88 7.28 4.10 -11.00
C MET A 88 7.71 2.83 -10.24
N ASN A 89 7.10 1.66 -10.47
CA ASN A 89 7.34 0.41 -9.73
C ASN A 89 7.12 0.53 -8.20
N ASN A 90 6.29 1.48 -7.76
CA ASN A 90 5.90 1.57 -6.36
C ASN A 90 4.56 0.84 -6.16
N TYR A 91 4.65 -0.49 -6.09
CA TYR A 91 3.50 -1.38 -5.95
C TYR A 91 2.82 -1.20 -4.59
N ASP A 92 3.59 -0.91 -3.55
CA ASP A 92 3.09 -0.71 -2.20
C ASP A 92 2.16 0.51 -2.11
N ALA A 93 2.63 1.68 -2.53
CA ALA A 93 1.82 2.90 -2.53
C ALA A 93 0.65 2.82 -3.52
N SER A 94 0.86 2.24 -4.71
CA SER A 94 -0.22 2.03 -5.69
C SER A 94 -1.32 1.13 -5.10
N TYR A 95 -0.93 0.04 -4.42
CA TYR A 95 -1.86 -0.80 -3.69
C TYR A 95 -2.59 -0.04 -2.58
N THR A 96 -1.90 0.77 -1.77
CA THR A 96 -2.54 1.58 -0.71
C THR A 96 -3.65 2.48 -1.27
N VAL A 97 -3.41 3.14 -2.40
CA VAL A 97 -4.42 3.99 -3.06
C VAL A 97 -5.60 3.15 -3.54
N ILE A 98 -5.35 2.01 -4.21
CA ILE A 98 -6.44 1.13 -4.68
C ILE A 98 -7.23 0.55 -3.52
N ASN A 99 -6.56 0.17 -2.43
CA ASN A 99 -7.19 -0.34 -1.21
C ASN A 99 -8.15 0.69 -0.61
N ALA A 100 -7.81 1.98 -0.65
CA ALA A 100 -8.70 3.05 -0.22
C ALA A 100 -9.96 3.16 -1.11
N LEU A 101 -9.80 3.00 -2.43
CA LEU A 101 -10.92 3.09 -3.39
C LEU A 101 -11.89 1.91 -3.31
N ILE A 102 -11.42 0.74 -2.88
CA ILE A 102 -12.25 -0.46 -2.66
C ILE A 102 -12.70 -0.63 -1.21
N GLN A 103 -12.27 0.26 -0.30
CA GLN A 103 -12.74 0.26 1.07
C GLN A 103 -14.27 0.41 1.07
N THR A 104 -14.96 -0.37 1.90
CA THR A 104 -16.43 -0.44 1.90
C THR A 104 -17.12 0.93 2.00
N VAL A 105 -16.53 1.86 2.75
CA VAL A 105 -17.04 3.23 2.93
C VAL A 105 -17.05 4.05 1.63
N VAL A 106 -16.13 3.76 0.69
CA VAL A 106 -16.07 4.38 -0.64
C VAL A 106 -16.83 3.54 -1.66
N ASP A 107 -16.59 2.23 -1.72
CA ASP A 107 -17.13 1.34 -2.76
C ASP A 107 -18.66 1.34 -2.81
N ARG A 108 -19.32 1.44 -1.64
CA ARG A 108 -20.79 1.49 -1.55
C ARG A 108 -21.43 2.70 -2.23
N LEU A 109 -20.67 3.77 -2.47
CA LEU A 109 -21.15 4.94 -3.22
C LEU A 109 -21.25 4.67 -4.73
N GLU A 110 -20.67 3.57 -5.21
CA GLU A 110 -20.72 3.11 -6.60
C GLU A 110 -20.24 4.16 -7.62
N LEU A 111 -19.27 5.00 -7.21
CA LEU A 111 -18.68 6.06 -8.05
C LEU A 111 -18.13 5.49 -9.37
N GLN A 112 -17.56 4.28 -9.32
CA GLN A 112 -17.02 3.55 -10.47
C GLN A 112 -18.02 3.38 -11.62
N LYS A 113 -19.33 3.30 -11.33
CA LYS A 113 -20.38 3.15 -12.37
C LYS A 113 -20.50 4.40 -13.25
N ASN A 114 -20.10 5.57 -12.73
CA ASN A 114 -20.22 6.86 -13.40
C ASN A 114 -18.91 7.32 -14.07
N LEU A 115 -17.85 6.51 -14.04
CA LEU A 115 -16.59 6.81 -14.70
C LEU A 115 -16.75 6.82 -16.23
N GLN A 116 -15.97 7.66 -16.90
CA GLN A 116 -15.77 7.57 -18.34
C GLN A 116 -15.07 6.25 -18.71
N LYS A 117 -15.25 5.79 -19.95
CA LYS A 117 -14.77 4.47 -20.43
C LYS A 117 -13.29 4.22 -20.11
N ASP A 118 -12.40 5.17 -20.38
CA ASP A 118 -10.97 5.01 -20.14
C ASP A 118 -10.64 4.81 -18.66
N PHE A 119 -11.34 5.53 -17.77
CA PHE A 119 -11.19 5.36 -16.33
C PHE A 119 -11.82 4.07 -15.80
N GLN A 120 -12.91 3.58 -16.41
CA GLN A 120 -13.47 2.27 -16.06
C GLN A 120 -12.48 1.14 -16.38
N ILE A 121 -11.84 1.20 -17.55
CA ILE A 121 -10.80 0.24 -17.95
C ILE A 121 -9.61 0.31 -16.98
N LEU A 122 -9.17 1.53 -16.63
CA LEU A 122 -8.08 1.72 -15.69
C LEU A 122 -8.40 1.16 -14.29
N ASP A 123 -9.59 1.47 -13.77
CA ASP A 123 -10.09 0.96 -12.49
C ASP A 123 -10.08 -0.57 -12.45
N GLN A 124 -10.65 -1.21 -13.47
CA GLN A 124 -10.66 -2.67 -13.58
C GLN A 124 -9.26 -3.27 -13.68
N LYS A 125 -8.39 -2.67 -14.50
CA LYS A 125 -6.98 -3.11 -14.64
C LYS A 125 -6.26 -3.08 -13.30
N LEU A 126 -6.36 -1.98 -12.56
CA LEU A 126 -5.68 -1.82 -11.27
C LEU A 126 -6.26 -2.78 -10.21
N LYS A 127 -7.59 -2.92 -10.12
CA LYS A 127 -8.24 -3.88 -9.22
C LYS A 127 -7.87 -5.32 -9.54
N GLN A 128 -7.79 -5.68 -10.82
CA GLN A 128 -7.38 -7.01 -11.25
C GLN A 128 -5.92 -7.30 -10.91
N LEU A 129 -5.04 -6.31 -11.10
CA LEU A 129 -3.61 -6.41 -10.77
C LEU A 129 -3.39 -6.68 -9.28
N PHE A 130 -4.09 -5.94 -8.40
CA PHE A 130 -3.97 -6.05 -6.94
C PHE A 130 -4.90 -7.08 -6.31
N LYS A 131 -5.53 -7.95 -7.11
CA LYS A 131 -6.39 -9.01 -6.59
C LYS A 131 -5.55 -10.01 -5.77
N ILE A 132 -6.03 -10.34 -4.56
CA ILE A 132 -5.33 -11.24 -3.62
C ILE A 132 -5.40 -12.72 -4.08
N THR A 133 -6.19 -13.04 -5.11
CA THR A 133 -6.34 -14.39 -5.70
C THR A 133 -4.99 -15.02 -6.05
N GLY A 134 -4.85 -16.32 -5.79
CA GLY A 134 -3.59 -17.05 -6.03
C GLY A 134 -2.44 -16.54 -5.15
N ASN A 135 -2.75 -15.96 -4.00
CA ASN A 135 -1.77 -15.34 -3.11
C ASN A 135 -0.98 -14.22 -3.82
N TRP A 136 -1.66 -13.22 -4.39
CA TRP A 136 -1.01 -12.09 -5.09
C TRP A 136 -0.21 -12.50 -6.33
N GLN A 137 -0.66 -13.53 -7.06
CA GLN A 137 0.09 -14.14 -8.16
C GLN A 137 0.57 -13.14 -9.21
N GLN A 138 -0.30 -12.19 -9.61
CA GLN A 138 0.05 -11.20 -10.64
C GLN A 138 1.16 -10.26 -10.16
N ILE A 139 1.02 -9.65 -8.98
CA ILE A 139 2.05 -8.78 -8.40
C ILE A 139 3.38 -9.51 -8.25
N ARG A 140 3.36 -10.75 -7.78
CA ARG A 140 4.57 -11.57 -7.67
C ARG A 140 5.24 -11.77 -9.02
N LYS A 141 4.46 -12.02 -10.08
CA LYS A 141 4.98 -12.19 -11.43
C LYS A 141 5.64 -10.90 -11.95
N GLU A 142 5.00 -9.75 -11.76
CA GLU A 142 5.55 -8.43 -12.15
C GLU A 142 6.87 -8.14 -11.40
N ILE A 143 6.88 -8.26 -10.08
CA ILE A 143 8.05 -7.96 -9.25
C ILE A 143 9.20 -8.95 -9.51
N ALA A 144 8.89 -10.21 -9.82
CA ALA A 144 9.90 -11.23 -10.12
C ALA A 144 10.71 -10.92 -11.39
N GLN A 145 10.14 -10.18 -12.34
CA GLN A 145 10.82 -9.76 -13.57
C GLN A 145 11.82 -8.62 -13.36
N LEU A 146 11.73 -7.91 -12.23
CA LEU A 146 12.60 -6.79 -11.91
C LEU A 146 13.95 -7.25 -11.35
N GLN A 147 15.02 -6.60 -11.78
CA GLN A 147 16.37 -6.75 -11.27
C GLN A 147 16.56 -5.95 -9.99
N SER A 148 17.44 -6.40 -9.07
CA SER A 148 17.68 -5.75 -7.78
C SER A 148 18.18 -4.30 -7.88
N GLN A 149 18.82 -3.92 -9.00
CA GLN A 149 19.30 -2.56 -9.24
C GLN A 149 18.19 -1.61 -9.72
N GLN A 150 17.04 -2.15 -10.15
CA GLN A 150 15.90 -1.34 -10.55
C GLN A 150 15.17 -0.82 -9.32
N TYR A 151 14.69 0.43 -9.40
CA TYR A 151 13.83 0.98 -8.37
C TYR A 151 12.50 0.21 -8.33
N CYS A 152 12.11 -0.22 -7.12
CA CYS A 152 10.86 -0.90 -6.84
C CYS A 152 10.56 -0.78 -5.35
N VAL A 153 9.28 -0.60 -5.00
CA VAL A 153 8.79 -0.75 -3.63
C VAL A 153 7.75 -1.88 -3.62
N PRO A 154 8.14 -3.09 -3.17
CA PRO A 154 7.24 -4.23 -3.08
C PRO A 154 6.18 -4.05 -1.99
N ILE A 155 5.05 -4.74 -2.12
CA ILE A 155 3.96 -4.71 -1.14
C ILE A 155 4.40 -5.42 0.16
N LEU A 156 4.43 -4.70 1.29
CA LEU A 156 4.84 -5.24 2.59
C LEU A 156 3.98 -6.43 3.04
N ALA A 157 2.66 -6.36 2.82
CA ALA A 157 1.72 -7.43 3.19
C ALA A 157 2.02 -8.79 2.52
N VAL A 158 2.61 -8.76 1.31
CA VAL A 158 3.03 -9.98 0.60
C VAL A 158 4.19 -10.65 1.34
N CYS A 159 5.17 -9.86 1.79
CA CYS A 159 6.30 -10.35 2.59
C CYS A 159 5.82 -10.98 3.90
N PHE A 160 4.94 -10.30 4.64
CA PHE A 160 4.40 -10.84 5.88
C PHE A 160 3.67 -12.16 5.69
N LYS A 161 2.84 -12.25 4.66
CA LYS A 161 2.12 -13.48 4.37
C LYS A 161 3.07 -14.64 4.04
N ASP A 162 4.16 -14.37 3.32
CA ASP A 162 5.16 -15.40 3.00
C ASP A 162 5.92 -15.87 4.24
N VAL A 163 6.38 -14.94 5.06
CA VAL A 163 7.06 -15.28 6.31
C VAL A 163 6.11 -16.08 7.21
N PHE A 164 4.89 -15.58 7.43
CA PHE A 164 3.88 -16.26 8.25
C PHE A 164 3.61 -17.69 7.75
N ASN A 165 3.40 -17.87 6.45
CA ASN A 165 3.17 -19.21 5.88
C ASN A 165 4.35 -20.15 6.13
N VAL A 166 5.60 -19.69 6.01
CA VAL A 166 6.76 -20.54 6.30
C VAL A 166 6.82 -20.87 7.78
N GLU A 167 6.59 -19.89 8.66
CA GLU A 167 6.71 -20.07 10.10
C GLU A 167 5.62 -20.98 10.69
N GLU A 168 4.40 -20.97 10.14
CA GLU A 168 3.29 -21.82 10.58
C GLU A 168 3.38 -23.26 10.06
N ASN A 169 3.95 -23.47 8.87
CA ASN A 169 3.98 -24.80 8.23
C ASN A 169 5.30 -25.56 8.44
N ASN A 170 6.29 -24.97 9.13
CA ASN A 170 7.59 -25.60 9.36
C ASN A 170 8.05 -25.40 10.79
N GLU A 171 8.35 -26.49 11.48
CA GLU A 171 8.84 -26.46 12.85
C GLU A 171 10.26 -25.87 12.93
N LYS A 172 10.56 -25.16 14.03
CA LYS A 172 11.90 -24.58 14.25
C LYS A 172 12.96 -25.65 14.46
N PHE A 173 12.56 -26.78 15.04
CA PHE A 173 13.42 -27.92 15.29
C PHE A 173 12.78 -29.16 14.68
N GLU A 174 13.59 -29.98 14.03
CA GLU A 174 13.21 -31.30 13.52
C GLU A 174 14.17 -32.31 14.14
N GLU A 175 13.64 -33.34 14.81
CA GLU A 175 14.44 -34.37 15.48
C GLU A 175 15.50 -33.82 16.45
N GLY A 176 15.18 -32.72 17.14
CA GLY A 176 16.09 -32.05 18.08
C GLY A 176 17.21 -31.23 17.41
N ARG A 177 17.19 -31.07 16.09
CA ARG A 177 18.15 -30.25 15.31
C ARG A 177 17.45 -29.02 14.74
N ILE A 178 18.22 -27.96 14.48
CA ILE A 178 17.69 -26.74 13.86
C ILE A 178 17.23 -27.07 12.43
N ASN A 179 16.00 -26.66 12.10
CA ASN A 179 15.49 -26.76 10.75
C ASN A 179 16.07 -25.65 9.86
N PHE A 180 17.18 -25.95 9.18
CA PHE A 180 17.83 -25.01 8.26
C PHE A 180 16.98 -24.68 7.03
N LEU A 181 16.12 -25.60 6.57
CA LEU A 181 15.23 -25.36 5.45
C LEU A 181 14.21 -24.26 5.78
N ARG A 182 13.60 -24.32 6.97
CA ARG A 182 12.74 -23.24 7.48
C ARG A 182 13.48 -21.90 7.48
N GLY A 183 14.70 -21.88 8.02
CA GLY A 183 15.53 -20.67 8.05
C GLY A 183 15.80 -20.08 6.66
N TYR A 184 16.16 -20.93 5.70
CA TYR A 184 16.37 -20.54 4.31
C TYR A 184 15.09 -19.99 3.64
N LEU A 185 13.94 -20.61 3.87
CA LEU A 185 12.67 -20.16 3.31
C LEU A 185 12.23 -18.79 3.87
N VAL A 186 12.41 -18.57 5.18
CA VAL A 186 12.20 -17.25 5.80
C VAL A 186 13.14 -16.21 5.21
N TRP A 187 14.44 -16.51 5.13
CA TRP A 187 15.43 -15.62 4.51
C TRP A 187 15.05 -15.28 3.08
N ARG A 188 14.62 -16.27 2.28
CA ARG A 188 14.22 -16.05 0.88
C ARG A 188 13.04 -15.09 0.78
N ALA A 189 12.02 -15.23 1.61
CA ALA A 189 10.88 -14.32 1.64
C ALA A 189 11.30 -12.88 1.97
N VAL A 190 12.08 -12.71 3.04
CA VAL A 190 12.59 -11.40 3.48
C VAL A 190 13.51 -10.77 2.42
N HIS A 191 14.42 -11.56 1.83
CA HIS A 191 15.34 -11.10 0.81
C HIS A 191 14.60 -10.63 -0.45
N GLN A 192 13.56 -11.34 -0.89
CA GLN A 192 12.75 -10.92 -2.04
C GLN A 192 12.07 -9.56 -1.83
N TYR A 193 11.70 -9.24 -0.58
CA TYR A 193 11.16 -7.93 -0.23
C TYR A 193 12.23 -6.84 -0.18
N LEU A 194 13.39 -7.10 0.45
CA LEU A 194 14.41 -6.08 0.71
C LEU A 194 15.41 -5.85 -0.42
N ARG A 195 15.47 -6.72 -1.44
CA ARG A 195 16.48 -6.67 -2.51
C ARG A 195 16.53 -5.35 -3.32
N PHE A 196 15.50 -4.51 -3.24
CA PHE A 196 15.44 -3.22 -3.95
C PHE A 196 15.86 -2.02 -3.11
N GLN A 197 16.17 -2.19 -1.81
CA GLN A 197 16.56 -1.06 -0.93
C GLN A 197 17.84 -0.34 -1.38
N ALA A 198 18.74 -1.04 -2.08
CA ALA A 198 19.97 -0.46 -2.61
C ALA A 198 19.76 0.32 -3.93
N ALA A 199 18.59 0.23 -4.54
CA ALA A 199 18.29 0.93 -5.79
C ALA A 199 18.15 2.44 -5.55
N LYS A 200 18.63 3.24 -6.51
CA LYS A 200 18.47 4.70 -6.44
C LYS A 200 17.02 5.07 -6.72
N MET A 201 16.39 5.77 -5.78
CA MET A 201 15.08 6.36 -6.01
C MET A 201 15.17 7.43 -7.12
N PRO A 202 14.24 7.45 -8.08
CA PRO A 202 14.13 8.56 -9.02
C PRO A 202 13.93 9.88 -8.28
N VAL A 203 14.67 10.91 -8.66
CA VAL A 203 14.62 12.22 -8.00
C VAL A 203 13.43 13.00 -8.53
N PHE A 204 12.55 13.43 -7.62
CA PHE A 204 11.42 14.29 -7.92
C PHE A 204 11.54 15.58 -7.11
N LYS A 205 11.11 16.71 -7.70
CA LYS A 205 10.95 17.95 -6.93
C LYS A 205 9.64 17.86 -6.15
N ILE A 206 9.73 17.50 -4.88
CA ILE A 206 8.59 17.49 -3.97
C ILE A 206 8.53 18.86 -3.29
N ALA A 207 7.38 19.52 -3.37
CA ALA A 207 7.16 20.77 -2.65
C ALA A 207 7.22 20.50 -1.14
N THR A 208 8.13 21.16 -0.42
CA THR A 208 8.39 20.92 1.01
C THR A 208 7.12 20.97 1.86
N GLY A 209 6.25 21.96 1.61
CA GLY A 209 4.99 22.09 2.35
C GLY A 209 4.00 20.94 2.17
N LEU A 210 4.03 20.22 1.04
CA LEU A 210 3.14 19.06 0.84
C LEU A 210 3.60 17.84 1.66
N TYR A 211 4.91 17.67 1.84
CA TYR A 211 5.44 16.59 2.68
C TYR A 211 5.12 16.84 4.16
N GLU A 212 5.31 18.07 4.63
CA GLU A 212 4.96 18.48 5.99
C GLU A 212 3.47 18.29 6.27
N GLU A 213 2.60 18.65 5.32
CA GLU A 213 1.16 18.44 5.43
C GLU A 213 0.80 16.94 5.50
N LEU A 214 1.48 16.07 4.75
CA LEU A 214 1.28 14.62 4.81
C LEU A 214 1.72 14.03 6.15
N CYS A 215 2.87 14.46 6.66
CA CYS A 215 3.38 14.03 7.95
C CYS A 215 2.56 14.55 9.13
N GLY A 216 2.02 15.77 9.01
CA GLY A 216 1.19 16.42 10.03
C GLY A 216 -0.29 16.06 9.96
N TYR A 217 -0.70 15.21 9.01
CA TYR A 217 -2.09 14.80 8.89
C TYR A 217 -2.51 13.92 10.08
N ASN A 218 -3.52 14.38 10.82
CA ASN A 218 -4.09 13.62 11.93
C ASN A 218 -4.84 12.40 11.41
N GLU A 219 -4.62 11.26 12.05
CA GLU A 219 -5.31 10.01 11.73
C GLU A 219 -6.84 10.20 11.74
N VAL A 220 -7.48 9.82 10.64
CA VAL A 220 -8.94 9.74 10.56
C VAL A 220 -9.38 8.36 11.02
N LYS A 221 -10.18 8.34 12.09
CA LYS A 221 -10.76 7.11 12.62
C LYS A 221 -11.76 6.53 11.64
N GLU A 222 -11.74 5.20 11.50
CA GLU A 222 -12.68 4.48 10.64
C GLU A 222 -14.14 4.77 10.98
N SER A 223 -14.47 4.94 12.27
CA SER A 223 -15.83 5.28 12.71
C SER A 223 -16.37 6.56 12.05
N ILE A 224 -15.51 7.58 11.88
CA ILE A 224 -15.86 8.84 11.23
C ILE A 224 -16.14 8.59 9.74
N LEU A 225 -15.30 7.78 9.08
CA LEU A 225 -15.52 7.43 7.67
C LEU A 225 -16.82 6.67 7.47
N TYR A 226 -17.16 5.77 8.39
CA TYR A 226 -18.45 5.08 8.39
C TYR A 226 -19.60 6.07 8.50
N GLU A 227 -19.60 6.96 9.51
CA GLU A 227 -20.64 7.97 9.67
C GLU A 227 -20.80 8.85 8.42
N MET A 228 -19.70 9.36 7.87
CA MET A 228 -19.71 10.17 6.64
C MET A 228 -20.30 9.39 5.46
N SER A 229 -19.86 8.15 5.24
CA SER A 229 -20.37 7.32 4.15
C SER A 229 -21.88 7.06 4.27
N PHE A 230 -22.36 6.76 5.47
CA PHE A 230 -23.78 6.52 5.73
C PHE A 230 -24.63 7.78 5.58
N ALA A 231 -24.11 8.95 5.95
CA ALA A 231 -24.79 10.22 5.71
C ALA A 231 -24.95 10.52 4.21
N ILE A 232 -24.00 10.10 3.37
CA ILE A 232 -24.05 10.30 1.91
C ILE A 232 -25.03 9.32 1.25
N LYS A 233 -24.97 8.05 1.65
CA LYS A 233 -25.85 6.98 1.14
C LYS A 233 -26.35 6.18 2.34
N PRO A 234 -27.59 6.41 2.83
CA PRO A 234 -28.18 5.61 3.90
C PRO A 234 -28.29 4.13 3.52
N LYS A 235 -28.47 3.23 4.50
CA LYS A 235 -28.88 1.85 4.20
C LYS A 235 -30.33 1.88 3.71
N GLU A 236 -30.58 1.21 2.60
CA GLU A 236 -31.94 0.83 2.16
C GLU A 236 -32.58 -0.11 3.19
#